data_AF-A0A162LMF6-F1
#
_entry.id   AF-A0A162LMF6-F1
#
_cell.length_a   1.000
_cell.length_b   1.000
_cell.length_c   1.000
_cell.angle_alpha   90.00
_cell.angle_beta   90.00
_cell.angle_gamma   90.00
#
_symmetry.space_group_name_H-M   'P 1'
#
loop_
_entity.id
_entity.type
_entity.pdbx_description
1 polymer ?
#
loop_
_entity_poly.entity_id
_entity_poly.type
_entity_poly.pdbx_seq_one_letter_code
_entity_poly.pdbx_strand_id
1 'polypeptide(L)'
;MTRDGPPAGPAAEGIGFHLGERAVQDLYGLGERMASIGAQVFMTALPDPFRLFFMDLEFLVVASVDGQGLPWASLLAGPPGFIASPDPRVLSILGAVPAGDPLAANLQPGAALGLLGIDLATRRRIRVNGRVLALDRDGAPRIDLLVDQCFGNCPRYIRPRQAVPGRGGMDPAPAVVSQAVPDPRAREMIAQADTIFVASAADTRVEGRAAGADASHRGGPAGFVAVDEAGVITVPDYAGNRYFNTLGNMVLRPAAGLLVPDFATGDLLTITGDVEIVWQGPELARHPGAERLWRLRPRRVVHLAGAWRARLRETGARVVGLGPDGRPG
;
A
#
# COMPACT_ATOMS: atom_id res chain seq x y z
N MET A 1 24.94 9.38 -45.39
CA MET A 1 25.27 9.90 -44.04
C MET A 1 24.08 9.61 -43.14
N THR A 2 24.03 8.39 -42.63
CA THR A 2 23.06 7.93 -41.64
C THR A 2 23.52 8.43 -40.27
N ARG A 3 22.63 9.09 -39.52
CA ARG A 3 22.89 9.50 -38.14
C ARG A 3 22.70 8.27 -37.27
N ASP A 4 23.81 7.69 -36.81
CA ASP A 4 23.80 6.70 -35.74
C ASP A 4 23.38 7.40 -34.44
N GLY A 5 22.22 7.00 -33.90
CA GLY A 5 21.82 7.34 -32.55
C GLY A 5 22.77 6.70 -31.53
N PRO A 6 22.84 7.24 -30.29
CA PRO A 6 23.72 6.69 -29.27
C PRO A 6 23.37 5.22 -29.00
N PRO A 7 24.35 4.37 -28.69
CA PRO A 7 24.11 2.96 -28.43
C PRO A 7 23.13 2.83 -27.26
N ALA A 8 22.07 2.04 -27.45
CA ALA A 8 21.21 1.62 -26.37
C ALA A 8 22.08 0.96 -25.30
N GLY A 9 22.13 1.56 -24.11
CA GLY A 9 22.74 0.91 -22.94
C GLY A 9 22.09 -0.46 -22.69
N PRO A 10 22.77 -1.38 -22.02
CA PRO A 10 22.22 -2.70 -21.76
C PRO A 10 20.85 -2.56 -21.09
N ALA A 11 19.82 -3.16 -21.71
CA ALA A 11 18.49 -3.23 -21.12
C ALA A 11 18.64 -3.86 -19.73
N ALA A 12 18.23 -3.15 -18.68
CA ALA A 12 18.27 -3.67 -17.33
C ALA A 12 17.29 -4.85 -17.24
N GLU A 13 17.79 -6.07 -17.40
CA GLU A 13 17.07 -7.28 -17.01
C GLU A 13 16.65 -7.11 -15.54
N GLY A 14 15.35 -6.94 -15.29
CA GLY A 14 14.78 -6.88 -13.95
C GLY A 14 14.03 -5.62 -13.54
N ILE A 15 13.86 -4.61 -14.41
CA ILE A 15 13.02 -3.42 -14.15
C ILE A 15 11.74 -3.51 -15.01
N GLY A 16 10.76 -4.28 -14.54
CA GLY A 16 9.51 -4.51 -15.26
C GLY A 16 8.47 -5.17 -14.39
N PHE A 17 7.30 -5.45 -14.96
CA PHE A 17 6.25 -6.18 -14.26
C PHE A 17 6.71 -7.61 -13.94
N HIS A 18 6.46 -8.06 -12.71
CA HIS A 18 6.78 -9.41 -12.26
C HIS A 18 5.75 -10.43 -12.79
N LEU A 19 6.05 -11.72 -12.62
CA LEU A 19 5.27 -12.82 -13.21
C LEU A 19 3.77 -12.77 -12.90
N GLY A 20 3.40 -12.41 -11.67
CA GLY A 20 2.01 -12.36 -11.24
C GLY A 20 1.23 -11.21 -11.89
N GLU A 21 1.86 -10.04 -11.99
CA GLU A 21 1.27 -8.90 -12.71
C GLU A 21 1.07 -9.25 -14.17
N ARG A 22 2.08 -9.83 -14.83
CA ARG A 22 1.99 -10.27 -16.23
C ARG A 22 0.87 -11.28 -16.43
N ALA A 23 0.76 -12.28 -15.56
CA ALA A 23 -0.33 -13.25 -15.62
C ALA A 23 -1.71 -12.59 -15.56
N VAL A 24 -1.91 -11.59 -14.69
CA VAL A 24 -3.17 -10.84 -14.64
C VAL A 24 -3.33 -9.96 -15.88
N GLN A 25 -2.28 -9.31 -16.38
CA GLN A 25 -2.33 -8.48 -17.59
C GLN A 25 -2.73 -9.30 -18.83
N ASP A 26 -2.25 -10.53 -18.93
CA ASP A 26 -2.53 -11.44 -20.04
C ASP A 26 -4.01 -11.88 -20.05
N LEU A 27 -4.65 -12.04 -18.88
CA LEU A 27 -6.11 -12.27 -18.79
C LEU A 27 -6.93 -11.15 -19.46
N TYR A 28 -6.37 -9.94 -19.57
CA TYR A 28 -7.02 -8.78 -20.21
C TYR A 28 -6.41 -8.46 -21.59
N GLY A 29 -5.50 -9.28 -22.11
CA GLY A 29 -4.82 -9.03 -23.39
C GLY A 29 -3.94 -7.77 -23.36
N LEU A 30 -3.35 -7.42 -22.21
CA LEU A 30 -2.58 -6.18 -22.01
C LEU A 30 -1.06 -6.38 -22.00
N GLY A 31 -0.57 -7.62 -22.12
CA GLY A 31 0.83 -8.01 -21.89
C GLY A 31 1.86 -7.13 -22.63
N GLU A 32 1.83 -7.08 -23.96
CA GLU A 32 2.80 -6.29 -24.75
C GLU A 32 2.78 -4.81 -24.41
N ARG A 33 1.57 -4.24 -24.28
CA ARG A 33 1.38 -2.82 -23.93
C ARG A 33 1.96 -2.52 -22.56
N MET A 34 1.71 -3.38 -21.58
CA MET A 34 2.22 -3.18 -20.22
C MET A 34 3.73 -3.40 -20.17
N ALA A 35 4.31 -4.36 -20.90
CA ALA A 35 5.76 -4.54 -20.95
C ALA A 35 6.49 -3.25 -21.39
N SER A 36 5.97 -2.56 -22.41
CA SER A 36 6.51 -1.27 -22.85
C SER A 36 6.40 -0.17 -21.79
N ILE A 37 5.25 -0.08 -21.10
CA ILE A 37 5.03 0.90 -20.04
C ILE A 37 5.94 0.62 -18.84
N GLY A 38 6.07 -0.63 -18.42
CA GLY A 38 6.86 -1.04 -17.25
C GLY A 38 8.32 -0.58 -17.35
N ALA A 39 8.92 -0.72 -18.54
CA ALA A 39 10.28 -0.27 -18.81
C ALA A 39 10.50 1.24 -18.68
N GLN A 40 9.42 2.05 -18.71
CA GLN A 40 9.49 3.51 -18.64
C GLN A 40 9.12 4.08 -17.27
N VAL A 41 8.26 3.39 -16.51
CA VAL A 41 7.65 3.93 -15.28
C VAL A 41 8.34 3.48 -14.00
N PHE A 42 9.03 2.34 -14.04
CA PHE A 42 9.73 1.81 -12.88
C PHE A 42 11.17 2.31 -12.85
N MET A 43 11.60 2.78 -11.67
CA MET A 43 12.93 3.34 -11.45
C MET A 43 13.58 2.67 -10.24
N THR A 44 14.90 2.48 -10.26
CA THR A 44 15.66 1.88 -9.14
C THR A 44 16.28 2.92 -8.20
N ALA A 45 16.01 4.21 -8.45
CA ALA A 45 16.44 5.34 -7.67
C ALA A 45 15.33 6.39 -7.70
N LEU A 46 15.11 7.06 -6.58
CA LEU A 46 14.13 8.13 -6.42
C LEU A 46 14.62 9.39 -7.13
N PRO A 47 13.90 9.90 -8.14
CA PRO A 47 14.15 11.25 -8.66
C PRO A 47 13.91 12.29 -7.56
N ASP A 48 14.54 13.47 -7.67
CA ASP A 48 14.41 14.53 -6.67
C ASP A 48 12.96 14.90 -6.31
N PRO A 49 12.00 15.00 -7.26
CA PRO A 49 10.60 15.23 -6.93
C PRO A 49 9.97 14.15 -6.02
N PHE A 50 10.44 12.90 -6.11
CA PHE A 50 9.97 11.81 -5.23
C PHE A 50 10.64 11.91 -3.87
N ARG A 51 11.94 12.23 -3.84
CA ARG A 51 12.70 12.43 -2.58
C ARG A 51 12.08 13.55 -1.76
N LEU A 52 11.87 14.71 -2.37
CA LEU A 52 11.21 15.86 -1.74
C LEU A 52 9.80 15.50 -1.25
N PHE A 53 9.02 14.79 -2.06
CA PHE A 53 7.70 14.32 -1.65
C PHE A 53 7.74 13.48 -0.37
N PHE A 54 8.63 12.49 -0.29
CA PHE A 54 8.75 11.67 0.92
C PHE A 54 9.19 12.49 2.12
N MET A 55 10.12 13.44 1.95
CA MET A 55 10.59 14.30 3.03
C MET A 55 9.52 15.24 3.60
N ASP A 56 8.50 15.59 2.80
CA ASP A 56 7.37 16.41 3.20
C ASP A 56 6.25 15.63 3.91
N LEU A 57 6.28 14.29 3.89
CA LEU A 57 5.24 13.47 4.51
C LEU A 57 5.33 13.52 6.04
N GLU A 58 4.19 13.37 6.70
CA GLU A 58 4.06 13.17 8.15
C GLU A 58 3.62 11.73 8.51
N PHE A 59 3.30 10.91 7.50
CA PHE A 59 3.09 9.48 7.66
C PHE A 59 3.37 8.73 6.35
N LEU A 60 3.61 7.43 6.46
CA LEU A 60 3.70 6.51 5.33
C LEU A 60 3.12 5.15 5.72
N VAL A 61 2.72 4.36 4.73
CA VAL A 61 2.27 2.98 4.94
C VAL A 61 3.38 2.01 4.56
N VAL A 62 3.60 1.02 5.42
CA VAL A 62 4.62 -0.02 5.26
C VAL A 62 3.94 -1.36 5.12
N ALA A 63 4.18 -2.03 4.00
CA ALA A 63 3.93 -3.45 3.82
C ALA A 63 5.17 -4.22 4.25
N SER A 64 4.98 -5.23 5.10
CA SER A 64 6.00 -6.20 5.50
C SER A 64 5.44 -7.62 5.40
N VAL A 65 6.31 -8.62 5.50
CA VAL A 65 5.91 -10.03 5.49
C VAL A 65 6.47 -10.68 6.74
N ASP A 66 5.64 -11.43 7.47
CA ASP A 66 6.07 -12.12 8.68
C ASP A 66 6.79 -13.45 8.39
N GLY A 67 7.27 -14.10 9.45
CA GLY A 67 7.97 -15.39 9.34
C GLY A 67 7.10 -16.54 8.78
N GLN A 68 5.78 -16.39 8.73
CA GLN A 68 4.86 -17.34 8.10
C GLN A 68 4.55 -16.99 6.64
N GLY A 69 5.13 -15.89 6.14
CA GLY A 69 4.89 -15.43 4.79
C GLY A 69 3.59 -14.63 4.64
N LEU A 70 2.95 -14.19 5.73
CA LEU A 70 1.73 -13.41 5.68
C LEU A 70 2.05 -11.91 5.58
N PRO A 71 1.46 -11.18 4.61
CA PRO A 71 1.65 -9.75 4.50
C PRO A 71 0.93 -8.98 5.62
N TRP A 72 1.57 -7.92 6.11
CA TRP A 72 1.03 -6.99 7.10
C TRP A 72 1.15 -5.56 6.59
N ALA A 73 0.11 -4.75 6.81
CA ALA A 73 0.12 -3.33 6.54
C ALA A 73 0.18 -2.54 7.85
N SER A 74 1.16 -1.65 7.94
CA SER A 74 1.43 -0.82 9.13
C SER A 74 1.52 0.64 8.75
N LEU A 75 1.34 1.54 9.71
CA LEU A 75 1.48 2.99 9.51
C LEU A 75 2.58 3.52 10.42
N LEU A 76 3.54 4.23 9.82
CA LEU A 76 4.55 4.98 10.54
C LEU A 76 4.27 6.47 10.36
N ALA A 77 4.37 7.23 11.44
CA ALA A 77 4.18 8.67 11.41
C ALA A 77 5.23 9.36 12.27
N GLY A 78 5.59 10.57 11.86
CA GLY A 78 6.54 11.43 12.55
C GLY A 78 6.35 12.88 12.16
N PRO A 79 7.08 13.81 12.79
CA PRO A 79 7.09 15.20 12.34
C PRO A 79 7.69 15.32 10.93
N PRO A 80 7.46 16.44 10.22
CA PRO A 80 8.17 16.71 8.96
C PRO A 80 9.67 16.47 9.09
N GLY A 81 10.27 15.79 8.10
CA GLY A 81 11.65 15.33 8.16
C GLY A 81 11.88 13.99 8.87
N PHE A 82 10.83 13.30 9.35
CA PHE A 82 10.98 11.91 9.84
C PHE A 82 11.34 10.93 8.72
N ILE A 83 11.13 11.30 7.47
CA ILE A 83 11.67 10.58 6.31
C ILE A 83 12.75 11.44 5.68
N ALA A 84 13.93 10.87 5.48
CA ALA A 84 15.04 11.48 4.77
C ALA A 84 15.44 10.62 3.58
N SER A 85 16.08 11.23 2.58
CA SER A 85 16.71 10.52 1.47
C SER A 85 18.17 10.97 1.35
N PRO A 86 19.09 10.40 2.14
CA PRO A 86 20.50 10.79 2.10
C PRO A 86 21.16 10.49 0.74
N ASP A 87 20.65 9.47 0.05
CA ASP A 87 21.04 9.06 -1.30
C ASP A 87 19.77 8.76 -2.12
N PRO A 88 19.75 8.97 -3.45
CA PRO A 88 18.59 8.64 -4.29
C PRO A 88 18.09 7.20 -4.19
N ARG A 89 18.92 6.26 -3.73
CA ARG A 89 18.59 4.85 -3.54
C ARG A 89 18.32 4.50 -2.10
N VAL A 90 18.36 5.44 -1.17
CA VAL A 90 18.15 5.20 0.27
C VAL A 90 17.06 6.11 0.81
N LEU A 91 16.10 5.50 1.51
CA LEU A 91 15.17 6.20 2.40
C LEU A 91 15.52 5.85 3.84
N SER A 92 15.66 6.87 4.68
CA SER A 92 15.85 6.73 6.13
C SER A 92 14.57 7.17 6.82
N ILE A 93 13.92 6.26 7.54
CA ILE A 93 12.71 6.53 8.30
C ILE A 93 13.08 6.57 9.77
N LEU A 94 12.86 7.72 10.41
CA LEU A 94 13.13 7.98 11.81
C LEU A 94 11.86 7.72 12.64
N GLY A 95 12.05 7.15 13.83
CA GLY A 95 10.98 6.89 14.78
C GLY A 95 10.76 5.40 15.04
N ALA A 96 10.15 5.13 16.18
CA ALA A 96 9.84 3.77 16.59
C ALA A 96 8.61 3.24 15.87
N VAL A 97 8.61 1.92 15.62
CA VAL A 97 7.38 1.20 15.29
C VAL A 97 6.45 1.21 16.51
N PRO A 98 5.14 1.48 16.35
CA PRO A 98 4.19 1.45 17.45
C PRO A 98 4.23 0.12 18.22
N ALA A 99 4.10 0.18 19.54
CA ALA A 99 4.07 -1.01 20.38
C ALA A 99 2.92 -1.94 19.95
N GLY A 100 3.25 -3.22 19.73
CA GLY A 100 2.29 -4.25 19.29
C GLY A 100 1.93 -4.22 17.81
N ASP A 101 2.48 -3.30 17.01
CA ASP A 101 2.40 -3.39 15.55
C ASP A 101 3.26 -4.57 15.04
N PRO A 102 2.71 -5.45 14.19
CA PRO A 102 3.42 -6.61 13.63
C PRO A 102 4.73 -6.26 12.90
N LEU A 103 4.86 -5.04 12.36
CA LEU A 103 6.08 -4.58 11.69
C LEU A 103 7.32 -4.72 12.57
N ALA A 104 7.20 -4.54 13.89
CA ALA A 104 8.36 -4.58 14.79
C ALA A 104 9.12 -5.92 14.74
N ALA A 105 8.37 -7.02 14.58
CA ALA A 105 8.89 -8.39 14.46
C ALA A 105 9.35 -8.73 13.03
N ASN A 106 8.84 -8.02 12.02
CA ASN A 106 9.17 -8.27 10.61
C ASN A 106 10.42 -7.50 10.14
N LEU A 107 10.91 -6.55 10.95
CA LEU A 107 12.08 -5.73 10.64
C LEU A 107 13.39 -6.44 11.01
N GLN A 108 14.14 -6.80 9.98
CA GLN A 108 15.54 -7.24 10.05
C GLN A 108 16.29 -6.81 8.78
N PRO A 109 17.62 -6.64 8.82
CA PRO A 109 18.40 -6.41 7.61
C PRO A 109 18.07 -7.45 6.52
N GLY A 110 17.90 -6.99 5.29
CA GLY A 110 17.49 -7.79 4.13
C GLY A 110 15.98 -8.02 4.00
N ALA A 111 15.16 -7.70 5.00
CA ALA A 111 13.70 -7.84 4.91
C ALA A 111 13.15 -6.96 3.78
N ALA A 112 12.27 -7.53 2.94
CA ALA A 112 11.60 -6.81 1.87
C ALA A 112 10.45 -5.97 2.44
N LEU A 113 10.42 -4.68 2.11
CA LEU A 113 9.35 -3.76 2.49
C LEU A 113 8.75 -3.09 1.24
N GLY A 114 7.44 -2.86 1.30
CA GLY A 114 6.73 -2.02 0.35
C GLY A 114 6.27 -0.74 1.03
N LEU A 115 6.74 0.41 0.60
CA LEU A 115 6.30 1.70 1.11
C LEU A 115 5.29 2.32 0.16
N LEU A 116 4.26 2.91 0.75
CA LEU A 116 3.37 3.85 0.09
C LEU A 116 3.51 5.20 0.79
N GLY A 117 4.21 6.12 0.13
CA GLY A 117 4.13 7.54 0.47
C GLY A 117 2.83 8.09 -0.12
N ILE A 118 1.98 8.68 0.70
CA ILE A 118 0.69 9.22 0.26
C ILE A 118 0.37 10.51 1.00
N ASP A 119 0.05 11.54 0.23
CA ASP A 119 -0.52 12.78 0.73
C ASP A 119 -1.99 12.81 0.32
N LEU A 120 -2.86 12.69 1.32
CA LEU A 120 -4.31 12.70 1.11
C LEU A 120 -4.83 14.09 0.72
N ALA A 121 -4.16 15.18 1.13
CA ALA A 121 -4.58 16.53 0.80
C ALA A 121 -4.36 16.85 -0.68
N THR A 122 -3.16 16.56 -1.19
CA THR A 122 -2.81 16.78 -2.61
C THR A 122 -3.14 15.61 -3.51
N ARG A 123 -3.63 14.50 -2.93
CA ARG A 123 -3.95 13.23 -3.60
C ARG A 123 -2.74 12.64 -4.35
N ARG A 124 -1.53 12.90 -3.88
CA ARG A 124 -0.30 12.35 -4.47
C ARG A 124 0.04 11.03 -3.80
N ARG A 125 0.51 10.06 -4.58
CA ARG A 125 1.05 8.81 -4.03
C ARG A 125 2.21 8.29 -4.86
N ILE A 126 3.23 7.81 -4.16
CA ILE A 126 4.41 7.16 -4.72
C ILE A 126 4.62 5.85 -3.98
N ARG A 127 4.94 4.81 -4.73
CA ARG A 127 5.30 3.50 -4.19
C ARG A 127 6.79 3.27 -4.30
N VAL A 128 7.32 2.60 -3.29
CA VAL A 128 8.70 2.16 -3.23
C VAL A 128 8.72 0.73 -2.74
N ASN A 129 9.35 -0.18 -3.46
CA ASN A 129 9.69 -1.50 -2.96
C ASN A 129 11.19 -1.54 -2.71
N GLY A 130 11.61 -2.14 -1.60
CA GLY A 130 13.00 -2.13 -1.19
C GLY A 130 13.32 -3.17 -0.14
N ARG A 131 14.56 -3.13 0.33
CA ARG A 131 15.08 -4.00 1.38
C ARG A 131 15.67 -3.20 2.51
N VAL A 132 15.44 -3.63 3.74
CA VAL A 132 16.05 -3.03 4.92
C VAL A 132 17.57 -3.16 4.81
N LEU A 133 18.26 -2.04 4.74
CA LEU A 133 19.72 -1.98 4.73
C LEU A 133 20.27 -2.09 6.15
N ALA A 134 19.73 -1.27 7.06
CA ALA A 134 20.15 -1.20 8.44
C ALA A 134 18.97 -0.78 9.34
N LEU A 135 19.08 -1.14 10.61
CA LEU A 135 18.13 -0.76 11.65
C LEU A 135 18.91 -0.24 12.84
N ASP A 136 18.46 0.89 13.38
CA ASP A 136 18.81 1.34 14.72
C ASP A 136 17.55 1.20 15.59
N ARG A 137 17.68 0.55 16.74
CA ARG A 137 16.58 0.36 17.69
C ARG A 137 16.82 1.12 18.99
N ASP A 138 18.02 1.63 19.19
CA ASP A 138 18.45 2.28 20.43
C ASP A 138 18.47 3.81 20.24
N GLY A 139 18.19 4.55 21.32
CA GLY A 139 18.23 6.02 21.32
C GLY A 139 17.20 6.67 20.38
N ALA A 140 17.56 6.80 19.10
CA ALA A 140 16.73 7.36 18.03
C ALA A 140 16.48 6.28 16.94
N PRO A 141 15.40 5.48 17.07
CA PRO A 141 15.15 4.39 16.15
C PRO A 141 15.11 4.84 14.69
N ARG A 142 15.72 4.05 13.82
CA ARG A 142 15.86 4.34 12.39
C ARG A 142 15.75 3.08 11.55
N ILE A 143 15.07 3.19 10.42
CA ILE A 143 15.00 2.17 9.38
C ILE A 143 15.61 2.75 8.11
N ASP A 144 16.77 2.23 7.69
CA ASP A 144 17.37 2.58 6.40
C ASP A 144 16.92 1.54 5.37
N LEU A 145 16.26 1.99 4.30
CA LEU A 145 15.75 1.15 3.22
C LEU A 145 16.52 1.41 1.93
N LEU A 146 17.09 0.37 1.33
CA LEU A 146 17.59 0.39 -0.03
C LEU A 146 16.43 0.23 -1.02
N VAL A 147 16.29 1.20 -1.92
CA VAL A 147 15.27 1.21 -2.97
C VAL A 147 15.64 0.21 -4.07
N ASP A 148 14.75 -0.75 -4.30
CA ASP A 148 14.84 -1.67 -5.44
C ASP A 148 14.01 -1.16 -6.61
N GLN A 149 12.82 -0.61 -6.34
CA GLN A 149 11.90 -0.10 -7.34
C GLN A 149 11.06 1.05 -6.76
N CYS A 150 10.77 2.07 -7.57
CA CYS A 150 9.82 3.12 -7.23
C CYS A 150 9.07 3.62 -8.46
N PHE A 151 7.85 4.12 -8.23
CA PHE A 151 6.97 4.64 -9.28
C PHE A 151 5.82 5.47 -8.69
N GLY A 152 5.32 6.43 -9.48
CA GLY A 152 4.13 7.20 -9.14
C GLY A 152 2.85 6.45 -9.54
N ASN A 153 1.80 6.57 -8.73
CA ASN A 153 0.49 5.99 -9.03
C ASN A 153 -0.60 7.06 -9.17
N CYS A 154 -1.58 6.82 -10.04
CA CYS A 154 -2.70 7.72 -10.31
C CYS A 154 -3.47 8.13 -9.03
N PRO A 155 -3.96 9.38 -8.88
CA PRO A 155 -4.65 9.87 -7.67
C PRO A 155 -6.09 9.35 -7.50
N ARG A 156 -6.54 8.44 -8.37
CA ARG A 156 -7.94 7.97 -8.41
C ARG A 156 -8.35 7.36 -7.06
N TYR A 157 -9.57 7.70 -6.64
CA TYR A 157 -10.21 7.26 -5.40
C TYR A 157 -9.58 7.73 -4.08
N ILE A 158 -8.47 8.49 -4.10
CA ILE A 158 -7.97 9.14 -2.89
C ILE A 158 -8.96 10.24 -2.49
N ARG A 159 -9.54 10.12 -1.29
CA ARG A 159 -10.44 11.12 -0.73
C ARG A 159 -9.63 12.24 -0.05
N PRO A 160 -9.81 13.50 -0.47
CA PRO A 160 -9.10 14.64 0.12
C PRO A 160 -9.31 14.77 1.62
N ARG A 161 -8.20 14.88 2.36
CA ARG A 161 -8.23 15.09 3.80
C ARG A 161 -7.16 16.08 4.22
N GLN A 162 -7.46 16.89 5.23
CA GLN A 162 -6.47 17.75 5.88
C GLN A 162 -6.24 17.30 7.32
N ALA A 163 -4.96 17.25 7.71
CA ALA A 163 -4.56 17.01 9.08
C ALA A 163 -4.92 18.21 9.96
N VAL A 164 -5.42 17.94 11.16
CA VAL A 164 -5.56 18.92 12.22
C VAL A 164 -4.14 19.30 12.69
N PRO A 165 -3.74 20.58 12.64
CA PRO A 165 -2.40 21.01 13.02
C PRO A 165 -2.00 20.59 14.43
N GLY A 166 -0.69 20.36 14.64
CA GLY A 166 -0.11 20.09 15.97
C GLY A 166 -0.32 18.67 16.50
N ARG A 167 -0.75 17.73 15.65
CA ARG A 167 -1.05 16.34 16.02
C ARG A 167 -0.22 15.29 15.26
N GLY A 168 0.96 15.63 14.74
CA GLY A 168 1.83 14.67 14.04
C GLY A 168 2.43 13.60 14.96
N GLY A 169 2.76 12.43 14.39
CA GLY A 169 3.48 11.34 15.06
C GLY A 169 2.61 10.17 15.56
N MET A 170 3.24 9.27 16.30
CA MET A 170 2.63 8.10 16.94
C MET A 170 2.62 8.25 18.46
N ASP A 171 1.59 7.73 19.11
CA ASP A 171 1.51 7.55 20.56
C ASP A 171 1.68 6.07 20.92
N PRO A 172 2.28 5.75 22.09
CA PRO A 172 2.24 4.39 22.60
C PRO A 172 0.78 3.98 22.84
N ALA A 173 0.31 2.97 22.12
CA ALA A 173 -1.02 2.41 22.28
C ALA A 173 -0.94 0.97 22.80
N PRO A 174 -1.80 0.57 23.75
CA PRO A 174 -1.98 -0.84 24.04
C PRO A 174 -2.56 -1.51 22.79
N ALA A 175 -1.83 -2.47 22.24
CA ALA A 175 -2.34 -3.29 21.15
C ALA A 175 -3.31 -4.33 21.69
N VAL A 176 -4.54 -4.34 21.17
CA VAL A 176 -5.50 -5.41 21.40
C VAL A 176 -5.39 -6.36 20.21
N VAL A 177 -4.88 -7.56 20.48
CA VAL A 177 -4.83 -8.64 19.48
C VAL A 177 -6.11 -9.46 19.61
N SER A 178 -6.96 -9.43 18.58
CA SER A 178 -8.09 -10.35 18.48
C SER A 178 -7.76 -11.52 17.55
N GLN A 179 -8.47 -12.63 17.74
CA GLN A 179 -8.31 -13.84 16.93
C GLN A 179 -8.81 -13.63 15.49
N ALA A 180 -8.91 -14.69 14.71
CA ALA A 180 -9.25 -14.68 13.28
C ALA A 180 -10.59 -14.00 12.89
N VAL A 181 -11.46 -13.64 13.84
CA VAL A 181 -12.74 -12.99 13.53
C VAL A 181 -12.71 -11.55 14.05
N PRO A 182 -13.02 -10.53 13.21
CA PRO A 182 -13.13 -9.15 13.65
C PRO A 182 -14.18 -8.98 14.76
N ASP A 183 -13.77 -8.36 15.86
CA ASP A 183 -14.64 -7.99 16.97
C ASP A 183 -15.62 -6.86 16.58
N PRO A 184 -16.57 -6.46 17.44
CA PRO A 184 -17.54 -5.42 17.11
C PRO A 184 -16.92 -4.08 16.72
N ARG A 185 -15.82 -3.66 17.36
CA ARG A 185 -15.14 -2.39 17.03
C ARG A 185 -14.43 -2.49 15.68
N ALA A 186 -13.75 -3.61 15.42
CA ALA A 186 -13.12 -3.87 14.14
C ALA A 186 -14.15 -3.89 12.99
N ARG A 187 -15.31 -4.51 13.20
CA ARG A 187 -16.42 -4.52 12.23
C ARG A 187 -16.95 -3.12 11.95
N GLU A 188 -17.11 -2.31 12.99
CA GLU A 188 -17.53 -0.90 12.85
C GLU A 188 -16.52 -0.10 12.00
N MET A 189 -15.22 -0.21 12.32
CA MET A 189 -14.17 0.48 11.57
C MET A 189 -14.17 0.07 10.09
N ILE A 190 -14.32 -1.23 9.80
CA ILE A 190 -14.39 -1.73 8.42
C ILE A 190 -15.63 -1.17 7.70
N ALA A 191 -16.80 -1.23 8.35
CA ALA A 191 -18.07 -0.78 7.75
C ALA A 191 -18.12 0.73 7.49
N GLN A 192 -17.36 1.53 8.25
CA GLN A 192 -17.26 2.99 8.05
C GLN A 192 -16.12 3.39 7.11
N ALA A 193 -15.24 2.45 6.75
CA ALA A 193 -14.07 2.74 5.95
C ALA A 193 -14.45 3.23 4.54
N ASP A 194 -13.88 4.37 4.15
CA ASP A 194 -13.87 4.84 2.76
C ASP A 194 -12.47 4.77 2.13
N THR A 195 -11.48 4.43 2.95
CA THR A 195 -10.07 4.33 2.61
C THR A 195 -9.48 3.17 3.40
N ILE A 196 -8.81 2.26 2.70
CA ILE A 196 -7.99 1.21 3.30
C ILE A 196 -6.65 1.17 2.60
N PHE A 197 -5.65 0.64 3.29
CA PHE A 197 -4.39 0.27 2.69
C PHE A 197 -4.23 -1.24 2.64
N VAL A 198 -3.53 -1.71 1.60
CA VAL A 198 -3.37 -3.15 1.34
C VAL A 198 -1.89 -3.46 1.24
N ALA A 199 -1.43 -4.38 2.06
CA ALA A 199 -0.14 -5.04 1.90
C ALA A 199 -0.34 -6.33 1.10
N SER A 200 0.53 -6.57 0.14
CA SER A 200 0.58 -7.82 -0.63
C SER A 200 2.04 -8.15 -0.90
N ALA A 201 2.35 -9.41 -1.17
CA ALA A 201 3.73 -9.79 -1.50
C ALA A 201 3.74 -10.96 -2.47
N ALA A 202 4.54 -10.86 -3.53
CA ALA A 202 5.04 -12.04 -4.22
C ALA A 202 6.13 -12.69 -3.37
N ASP A 203 6.32 -14.01 -3.50
CA ASP A 203 7.44 -14.68 -2.82
C ASP A 203 8.77 -14.01 -3.23
N THR A 204 9.58 -13.67 -2.24
CA THR A 204 10.88 -12.99 -2.42
C THR A 204 11.92 -13.86 -3.15
N ARG A 205 11.61 -15.14 -3.35
CA ARG A 205 12.40 -16.10 -4.14
C ARG A 205 12.03 -16.14 -5.62
N VAL A 206 11.00 -15.40 -6.04
CA VAL A 206 10.69 -15.26 -7.48
C VAL A 206 11.74 -14.35 -8.11
N GLU A 207 12.36 -14.81 -9.19
CA GLU A 207 13.41 -14.07 -9.90
C GLU A 207 12.95 -12.66 -10.32
N GLY A 208 13.72 -11.64 -9.92
CA GLY A 208 13.52 -10.24 -10.30
C GLY A 208 13.60 -9.28 -9.12
N ARG A 209 14.17 -8.08 -9.32
CA ARG A 209 14.28 -7.03 -8.29
C ARG A 209 12.93 -6.52 -7.77
N ALA A 210 11.84 -6.78 -8.50
CA ALA A 210 10.47 -6.38 -8.19
C ALA A 210 9.64 -7.40 -7.37
N ALA A 211 10.21 -8.57 -7.00
CA ALA A 211 9.52 -9.54 -6.15
C ALA A 211 9.71 -9.19 -4.66
N GLY A 212 8.67 -8.66 -4.03
CA GLY A 212 8.72 -8.25 -2.63
C GLY A 212 7.38 -7.74 -2.10
N ALA A 213 7.37 -7.28 -0.84
CA ALA A 213 6.20 -6.65 -0.25
C ALA A 213 5.86 -5.35 -0.99
N ASP A 214 4.56 -5.07 -1.14
CA ASP A 214 4.00 -3.89 -1.81
C ASP A 214 2.82 -3.33 -1.02
N ALA A 215 2.77 -2.00 -0.90
CA ALA A 215 1.71 -1.27 -0.22
C ALA A 215 0.84 -0.49 -1.21
N SER A 216 -0.48 -0.61 -1.05
CA SER A 216 -1.49 0.02 -1.90
C SER A 216 -2.50 0.83 -1.11
N HIS A 217 -3.18 1.74 -1.80
CA HIS A 217 -4.37 2.40 -1.33
C HIS A 217 -5.59 1.95 -2.15
N ARG A 218 -6.69 1.62 -1.46
CA ARG A 218 -8.03 1.45 -2.03
C ARG A 218 -8.97 2.46 -1.37
N GLY A 219 -9.78 3.11 -2.18
CA GLY A 219 -10.80 4.04 -1.70
C GLY A 219 -12.10 3.86 -2.44
N GLY A 220 -13.20 4.23 -1.79
CA GLY A 220 -14.56 4.08 -2.30
C GLY A 220 -15.54 4.97 -1.53
N PRO A 221 -16.86 4.82 -1.71
CA PRO A 221 -17.83 5.32 -0.73
C PRO A 221 -17.58 4.70 0.65
N ALA A 222 -17.99 5.37 1.73
CA ALA A 222 -17.96 4.76 3.06
C ALA A 222 -18.75 3.44 3.04
N GLY A 223 -18.15 2.37 3.59
CA GLY A 223 -18.72 1.02 3.55
C GLY A 223 -18.52 0.29 2.23
N PHE A 224 -17.62 0.75 1.34
CA PHE A 224 -17.27 -0.01 0.14
C PHE A 224 -16.61 -1.36 0.47
N VAL A 225 -16.04 -1.49 1.66
CA VAL A 225 -15.54 -2.74 2.22
C VAL A 225 -16.63 -3.35 3.09
N ALA A 226 -17.00 -4.59 2.78
CA ALA A 226 -18.00 -5.33 3.55
C ALA A 226 -17.34 -6.40 4.41
N VAL A 227 -17.87 -6.65 5.60
CA VAL A 227 -17.50 -7.79 6.44
C VAL A 227 -18.75 -8.62 6.73
N ASP A 228 -18.72 -9.92 6.44
CA ASP A 228 -19.85 -10.81 6.67
C ASP A 228 -19.87 -11.37 8.11
N GLU A 229 -20.89 -12.16 8.45
CA GLU A 229 -21.03 -12.77 9.78
C GLU A 229 -19.83 -13.65 10.15
N ALA A 230 -19.29 -14.40 9.19
CA ALA A 230 -18.10 -15.23 9.37
C ALA A 230 -16.79 -14.43 9.51
N GLY A 231 -16.84 -13.11 9.30
CA GLY A 231 -15.68 -12.21 9.38
C GLY A 231 -14.89 -12.09 8.09
N VAL A 232 -15.39 -12.63 6.97
CA VAL A 232 -14.75 -12.50 5.65
C VAL A 232 -14.95 -11.07 5.15
N ILE A 233 -13.85 -10.45 4.75
CA ILE A 233 -13.81 -9.06 4.30
C ILE A 233 -13.82 -9.05 2.77
N THR A 234 -14.84 -8.45 2.15
CA THR A 234 -14.94 -8.31 0.70
C THR A 234 -14.57 -6.89 0.29
N VAL A 235 -13.60 -6.77 -0.62
CA VAL A 235 -13.14 -5.49 -1.15
C VAL A 235 -13.35 -5.46 -2.67
N PRO A 236 -14.11 -4.48 -3.20
CA PRO A 236 -14.20 -4.28 -4.64
C PRO A 236 -12.92 -3.67 -5.19
N ASP A 237 -12.45 -4.19 -6.33
CA ASP A 237 -11.33 -3.63 -7.07
C ASP A 237 -11.85 -2.86 -8.29
N TYR A 238 -11.69 -1.55 -8.22
CA TYR A 238 -12.11 -0.61 -9.26
C TYR A 238 -10.99 -0.36 -10.27
N ALA A 239 -11.38 0.04 -11.48
CA ALA A 239 -10.46 0.34 -12.57
C ALA A 239 -9.32 1.30 -12.16
N GLY A 240 -8.08 0.84 -12.29
CA GLY A 240 -6.86 1.58 -11.96
C GLY A 240 -5.95 1.83 -13.16
N ASN A 241 -4.64 1.90 -12.91
CA ASN A 241 -3.59 2.03 -13.95
C ASN A 241 -3.27 0.70 -14.66
N ARG A 242 -3.96 -0.39 -14.32
CA ARG A 242 -3.80 -1.74 -14.91
C ARG A 242 -2.41 -2.36 -14.69
N TYR A 243 -1.64 -1.86 -13.73
CA TYR A 243 -0.36 -2.45 -13.35
C TYR A 243 -0.55 -3.78 -12.62
N PHE A 244 -1.67 -3.90 -11.90
CA PHE A 244 -2.07 -5.09 -11.14
C PHE A 244 -1.07 -5.53 -10.07
N ASN A 245 -0.24 -4.64 -9.51
CA ASN A 245 0.76 -4.99 -8.49
C ASN A 245 0.17 -5.80 -7.32
N THR A 246 -0.95 -5.34 -6.76
CA THR A 246 -1.62 -6.04 -5.65
C THR A 246 -2.23 -7.38 -6.07
N LEU A 247 -2.91 -7.45 -7.21
CA LEU A 247 -3.56 -8.68 -7.68
C LEU A 247 -2.54 -9.71 -8.18
N GLY A 248 -1.49 -9.26 -8.86
CA GLY A 248 -0.38 -10.10 -9.29
C GLY A 248 0.33 -10.75 -8.12
N ASN A 249 0.55 -9.99 -7.05
CA ASN A 249 1.02 -10.56 -5.78
C ASN A 249 0.03 -11.62 -5.24
N MET A 250 -1.27 -11.30 -5.19
CA MET A 250 -2.31 -12.22 -4.69
C MET A 250 -2.47 -13.50 -5.53
N VAL A 251 -2.21 -13.44 -6.83
CA VAL A 251 -2.22 -14.62 -7.72
C VAL A 251 -1.06 -15.57 -7.41
N LEU A 252 0.12 -15.03 -7.09
CA LEU A 252 1.29 -15.85 -6.73
C LEU A 252 1.25 -16.30 -5.27
N ARG A 253 0.67 -15.48 -4.40
CA ARG A 253 0.53 -15.72 -2.97
C ARG A 253 -0.87 -15.27 -2.53
N PRO A 254 -1.83 -16.18 -2.32
CA PRO A 254 -3.21 -15.86 -1.97
C PRO A 254 -3.32 -15.40 -0.50
N ALA A 255 -2.64 -14.32 -0.15
CA ALA A 255 -2.65 -13.69 1.16
C ALA A 255 -2.45 -12.17 1.04
N ALA A 256 -3.00 -11.42 1.98
CA ALA A 256 -2.83 -9.97 2.06
C ALA A 256 -2.94 -9.46 3.49
N GLY A 257 -2.39 -8.27 3.69
CA GLY A 257 -2.61 -7.44 4.86
C GLY A 257 -3.53 -6.28 4.52
N LEU A 258 -4.39 -5.90 5.46
CA LEU A 258 -5.24 -4.73 5.40
C LEU A 258 -4.91 -3.81 6.55
N LEU A 259 -4.89 -2.50 6.29
CA LEU A 259 -4.86 -1.46 7.30
C LEU A 259 -6.08 -0.56 7.10
N VAL A 260 -6.90 -0.46 8.15
CA VAL A 260 -8.09 0.40 8.20
C VAL A 260 -7.83 1.49 9.25
N PRO A 261 -7.48 2.72 8.83
CA PRO A 261 -7.32 3.84 9.75
C PRO A 261 -8.69 4.46 10.08
N ASP A 262 -8.90 4.79 11.35
CA ASP A 262 -9.95 5.74 11.75
C ASP A 262 -9.32 7.13 11.87
N PHE A 263 -9.55 7.96 10.85
CA PHE A 263 -8.99 9.31 10.76
C PHE A 263 -9.49 10.26 11.88
N ALA A 264 -10.64 9.95 12.52
CA ALA A 264 -11.24 10.77 13.55
C ALA A 264 -10.76 10.40 14.96
N THR A 265 -10.41 9.14 15.20
CA THR A 265 -9.94 8.67 16.52
C THR A 265 -8.45 8.38 16.57
N GLY A 266 -7.79 8.20 15.42
CA GLY A 266 -6.39 7.76 15.34
C GLY A 266 -6.21 6.26 15.55
N ASP A 267 -7.30 5.49 15.65
CA ASP A 267 -7.23 4.04 15.72
C ASP A 267 -6.67 3.46 14.42
N LEU A 268 -5.83 2.42 14.56
CA LEU A 268 -5.34 1.64 13.44
C LEU A 268 -5.78 0.19 13.61
N LEU A 269 -6.50 -0.35 12.63
CA LEU A 269 -6.85 -1.77 12.58
C LEU A 269 -6.04 -2.43 11.48
N THR A 270 -5.12 -3.32 11.84
CA THR A 270 -4.34 -4.12 10.89
C THR A 270 -4.76 -5.58 10.92
N ILE A 271 -4.95 -6.17 9.75
CA ILE A 271 -5.54 -7.49 9.56
C ILE A 271 -4.65 -8.23 8.57
N THR A 272 -4.33 -9.49 8.83
CA THR A 272 -3.72 -10.37 7.82
C THR A 272 -4.61 -11.58 7.58
N GLY A 273 -4.61 -12.13 6.37
CA GLY A 273 -5.46 -13.26 6.03
C GLY A 273 -5.22 -13.86 4.65
N ASP A 274 -5.93 -14.97 4.40
CA ASP A 274 -5.94 -15.62 3.09
C ASP A 274 -6.86 -14.87 2.13
N VAL A 275 -6.48 -14.82 0.86
CA VAL A 275 -7.20 -14.09 -0.18
C VAL A 275 -7.76 -15.02 -1.25
N GLU A 276 -9.00 -14.76 -1.64
CA GLU A 276 -9.63 -15.31 -2.84
C GLU A 276 -10.01 -14.16 -3.78
N ILE A 277 -9.67 -14.26 -5.07
CA ILE A 277 -10.07 -13.27 -6.08
C ILE A 277 -11.33 -13.77 -6.81
N VAL A 278 -12.38 -12.96 -6.80
CA VAL A 278 -13.63 -13.20 -7.53
C VAL A 278 -13.58 -12.40 -8.82
N TRP A 279 -13.17 -13.05 -9.90
CA TRP A 279 -13.01 -12.42 -11.22
C TRP A 279 -14.34 -12.05 -11.89
N GLN A 280 -15.37 -12.87 -11.69
CA GLN A 280 -16.69 -12.73 -12.31
C GLN A 280 -17.75 -13.45 -11.46
N GLY A 281 -19.02 -13.09 -11.64
CA GLY A 281 -20.14 -13.76 -11.00
C GLY A 281 -21.22 -12.80 -10.47
N PRO A 282 -22.33 -13.33 -9.93
CA PRO A 282 -23.47 -12.53 -9.46
C PRO A 282 -23.12 -11.63 -8.28
N GLU A 283 -22.07 -11.97 -7.53
CA GLU A 283 -21.59 -11.19 -6.39
C GLU A 283 -21.04 -9.83 -6.84
N LEU A 284 -20.33 -9.79 -7.98
CA LEU A 284 -19.77 -8.56 -8.55
C LEU A 284 -20.88 -7.55 -8.92
N ALA A 285 -22.06 -8.04 -9.35
CA ALA A 285 -23.18 -7.19 -9.71
C ALA A 285 -23.71 -6.33 -8.54
N ARG A 286 -23.40 -6.71 -7.29
CA ARG A 286 -23.75 -5.95 -6.08
C ARG A 286 -22.79 -4.79 -5.80
N HIS A 287 -21.70 -4.67 -6.56
CA HIS A 287 -20.68 -3.63 -6.41
C HIS A 287 -20.51 -2.83 -7.72
N PRO A 288 -21.38 -1.84 -7.98
CA PRO A 288 -21.33 -1.06 -9.22
C PRO A 288 -19.95 -0.43 -9.48
N GLY A 289 -19.45 -0.61 -10.70
CA GLY A 289 -18.16 -0.08 -11.15
C GLY A 289 -16.94 -0.90 -10.74
N ALA A 290 -17.08 -1.90 -9.87
CA ALA A 290 -16.01 -2.85 -9.60
C ALA A 290 -15.79 -3.75 -10.82
N GLU A 291 -14.53 -4.01 -11.16
CA GLU A 291 -14.19 -4.92 -12.26
C GLU A 291 -14.02 -6.37 -11.77
N ARG A 292 -13.83 -6.53 -10.46
CA ARG A 292 -13.65 -7.80 -9.73
C ARG A 292 -13.75 -7.53 -8.22
N LEU A 293 -13.87 -8.58 -7.43
CA LEU A 293 -13.76 -8.50 -5.97
C LEU A 293 -12.57 -9.34 -5.51
N TRP A 294 -12.13 -9.08 -4.28
CA TRP A 294 -11.32 -10.05 -3.56
C TRP A 294 -11.81 -10.13 -2.12
N ARG A 295 -11.71 -11.34 -1.56
CA ARG A 295 -12.18 -11.71 -0.23
C ARG A 295 -10.98 -12.04 0.62
N LEU A 296 -10.90 -11.45 1.80
CA LEU A 296 -9.90 -11.77 2.80
C LEU A 296 -10.57 -12.50 3.96
N ARG A 297 -10.15 -13.75 4.21
CA ARG A 297 -10.50 -14.47 5.44
C ARG A 297 -9.44 -14.18 6.49
N PRO A 298 -9.75 -13.44 7.58
CA PRO A 298 -8.73 -13.03 8.51
C PRO A 298 -8.12 -14.21 9.25
N ARG A 299 -6.82 -14.16 9.47
CA ARG A 299 -6.05 -15.06 10.32
C ARG A 299 -5.76 -14.42 11.66
N ARG A 300 -5.49 -13.12 11.64
CA ARG A 300 -5.21 -12.33 12.83
C ARG A 300 -5.61 -10.87 12.61
N VAL A 301 -6.11 -10.26 13.68
CA VAL A 301 -6.55 -8.87 13.72
C VAL A 301 -5.84 -8.19 14.89
N VAL A 302 -5.30 -6.99 14.64
CA VAL A 302 -4.64 -6.17 15.66
C VAL A 302 -5.24 -4.78 15.61
N HIS A 303 -5.76 -4.32 16.74
CA HIS A 303 -6.29 -2.97 16.93
C HIS A 303 -5.33 -2.18 17.82
N LEU A 304 -4.80 -1.09 17.28
CA LEU A 304 -3.96 -0.13 17.98
C LEU A 304 -4.80 1.13 18.25
N ALA A 305 -5.41 1.19 19.43
CA ALA A 305 -6.33 2.26 19.80
C ALA A 305 -5.59 3.60 19.94
N GLY A 306 -6.00 4.61 19.18
CA GLY A 306 -5.44 5.96 19.20
C GLY A 306 -3.95 6.07 18.87
N ALA A 307 -3.34 5.03 18.29
CA ALA A 307 -1.90 4.94 18.08
C ALA A 307 -1.35 6.01 17.12
N TRP A 308 -2.15 6.40 16.13
CA TRP A 308 -1.79 7.50 15.24
C TRP A 308 -2.29 8.80 15.85
N ARG A 309 -1.38 9.74 16.16
CA ARG A 309 -1.75 11.01 16.81
C ARG A 309 -2.52 11.94 15.87
N ALA A 310 -2.29 11.83 14.56
CA ALA A 310 -2.91 12.73 13.60
C ALA A 310 -4.42 12.51 13.56
N ARG A 311 -5.15 13.61 13.33
CA ARG A 311 -6.59 13.58 13.09
C ARG A 311 -6.84 14.25 11.77
N LEU A 312 -7.52 13.57 10.87
CA LEU A 312 -7.73 14.05 9.51
C LEU A 312 -9.22 14.25 9.26
N ARG A 313 -9.55 15.41 8.70
CA ARG A 313 -10.93 15.74 8.32
C ARG A 313 -11.06 15.69 6.81
N GLU A 314 -12.15 15.11 6.32
CA GLU A 314 -12.46 15.18 4.89
C GLU A 314 -12.65 16.65 4.52
N THR A 315 -11.90 17.10 3.52
CA THR A 315 -12.10 18.42 2.94
C THR A 315 -13.12 18.25 1.83
N GLY A 316 -14.22 19.00 1.93
CA GLY A 316 -15.32 18.93 0.97
C GLY A 316 -14.87 19.31 -0.44
N ALA A 317 -14.36 18.35 -1.20
CA ALA A 317 -14.47 18.38 -2.63
C ALA A 317 -15.82 17.73 -2.94
N ARG A 318 -16.74 18.48 -3.56
CA ARG A 318 -17.89 17.86 -4.23
C ARG A 318 -17.34 16.69 -5.04
N VAL A 319 -17.79 15.47 -4.74
CA VAL A 319 -17.61 14.35 -5.64
C VAL A 319 -18.37 14.77 -6.89
N VAL A 320 -17.66 15.28 -7.88
CA VAL A 320 -18.14 15.25 -9.25
C VAL A 320 -18.33 13.77 -9.52
N GLY A 321 -19.59 13.33 -9.45
CA GLY A 321 -19.95 11.97 -9.79
C GLY A 321 -19.39 11.70 -11.18
N LEU A 322 -18.59 10.64 -11.31
CA LEU A 322 -18.24 10.15 -12.63
C LEU A 322 -19.56 9.79 -13.29
N GLY A 323 -19.86 10.43 -14.43
CA GLY A 323 -20.92 9.96 -15.30
C GLY A 323 -20.65 8.50 -15.70
N PRO A 324 -21.66 7.80 -16.26
CA PRO A 324 -21.49 6.42 -16.74
C PRO A 324 -20.37 6.24 -17.79
N ASP A 325 -19.79 7.33 -18.29
CA ASP A 325 -18.68 7.40 -19.25
C ASP A 325 -17.30 7.73 -18.63
N GLY A 326 -17.22 7.93 -17.30
CA GLY A 326 -15.94 8.12 -16.60
C GLY A 326 -15.25 9.47 -16.82
N ARG A 327 -15.97 10.51 -17.26
CA ARG A 327 -15.44 11.88 -17.35
C ARG A 327 -15.91 12.74 -16.16
N PRO A 328 -15.10 13.72 -15.71
CA PRO A 328 -15.56 14.70 -14.72
C PRO A 328 -16.61 15.62 -15.36
N GLY A 329 -17.74 15.79 -14.68
CA GLY A 329 -18.71 16.88 -14.90
C GLY A 329 -18.36 18.18 -14.18
#